data_AF-A0A8J8XDI4-F1
#
_entry.id   AF-A0A8J8XDI4-F1
#
_cell.length_a   1.000
_cell.length_b   1.000
_cell.length_c   1.000
_cell.angle_alpha   90.00
_cell.angle_beta   90.00
_cell.angle_gamma   90.00
#
_symmetry.space_group_name_H-M   'P 1'
#
loop_
_entity.id
_entity.type
_entity.pdbx_description
1 polymer ?
#
loop_
_entity_poly.entity_id
_entity_poly.type
_entity_poly.pdbx_seq_one_letter_code
_entity_poly.pdbx_strand_id
1 'polypeptide(L)'
;MLRVHRPLVTGSMLLCHPLSACLVGGGRAAPGGRRGLRGGDNNGPSRPEPSASTWRKPEPGRLKLNFDGSSRHASRRASIGGVYRDHEGGFVLGYAERIGAATSSVAELAALRRGLELAVANGWRSVWVEGDAMAVVDAVRSRARVRVRAPEDLRLFGEIEKLLLLLDDMSVSHVRRGGNRVAHGFAKLGHGAARPRVWRDVPPDEVIRLLQRDAEGR
;
A
#
# COMPACT_ATOMS: atom_id res chain seq x y z
N MET A 1 29.15 11.03 27.29
CA MET A 1 30.18 10.64 26.29
C MET A 1 29.78 9.27 25.74
N LEU A 2 29.07 9.22 24.63
CA LEU A 2 28.78 7.99 23.87
C LEU A 2 28.62 8.37 22.40
N ARG A 3 29.54 7.87 21.59
CA ARG A 3 29.65 8.07 20.14
C ARG A 3 28.46 7.43 19.43
N VAL A 4 27.76 8.19 18.60
CA VAL A 4 26.83 7.65 17.61
C VAL A 4 27.57 7.58 16.28
N HIS A 5 27.85 6.36 15.82
CA HIS A 5 28.42 6.12 14.49
C HIS A 5 27.36 6.39 13.42
N ARG A 6 27.68 7.32 12.51
CA ARG A 6 27.01 7.48 11.22
C ARG A 6 27.65 6.51 10.21
N PRO A 7 26.90 5.72 9.44
CA PRO A 7 27.43 5.16 8.21
C PRO A 7 27.30 6.18 7.08
N LEU A 8 28.44 6.47 6.46
CA LEU A 8 28.55 7.09 5.13
C LEU A 8 28.18 6.04 4.08
N VAL A 9 27.24 6.36 3.19
CA VAL A 9 27.00 5.57 1.97
C VAL A 9 27.45 6.40 0.79
N THR A 10 28.67 6.11 0.32
CA THR A 10 29.17 6.46 -1.01
C THR A 10 29.10 5.21 -1.87
N GLY A 11 28.47 5.29 -3.06
CA GLY A 11 28.38 4.12 -3.94
C GLY A 11 27.70 4.40 -5.27
N SER A 12 28.53 4.80 -6.23
CA SER A 12 28.35 4.93 -7.68
C SER A 12 27.22 4.13 -8.35
N MET A 13 26.45 4.83 -9.19
CA MET A 13 25.63 4.23 -10.25
C MET A 13 26.53 3.50 -11.26
N LEU A 14 26.17 2.26 -11.61
CA LEU A 14 26.62 1.60 -12.83
C LEU A 14 25.38 1.02 -13.53
N LEU A 15 25.13 1.52 -14.74
CA LEU A 15 24.10 1.10 -15.68
C LEU A 15 24.56 -0.20 -16.36
N CYS A 16 23.73 -1.24 -16.33
CA CYS A 16 23.88 -2.40 -17.21
C CYS A 16 22.59 -2.61 -18.00
N HIS A 17 22.66 -2.35 -19.31
CA HIS A 17 21.71 -2.82 -20.32
C HIS A 17 22.09 -4.24 -20.76
N PRO A 18 21.13 -5.06 -21.22
CA PRO A 18 21.44 -6.08 -22.22
C PRO A 18 20.64 -5.87 -23.51
N LEU A 19 21.37 -5.79 -24.63
CA LEU A 19 20.89 -6.02 -25.99
C LEU A 19 21.68 -7.20 -26.58
N SER A 20 20.97 -8.18 -27.16
CA SER A 20 21.40 -9.20 -28.15
C SER A 20 20.82 -10.57 -27.79
N ALA A 21 20.45 -11.46 -28.71
CA ALA A 21 20.16 -11.42 -30.14
C ALA A 21 19.51 -12.79 -30.43
N CYS A 22 18.41 -12.82 -31.18
CA CYS A 22 17.78 -14.08 -31.59
C CYS A 22 18.56 -14.69 -32.76
N LEU A 23 18.98 -15.94 -32.64
CA LEU A 23 19.47 -16.77 -33.74
C LEU A 23 18.51 -17.94 -33.94
N VAL A 24 18.03 -18.06 -35.19
CA VAL A 24 17.18 -19.14 -35.69
C VAL A 24 18.06 -20.29 -36.16
N GLY A 25 17.72 -21.53 -35.81
CA GLY A 25 18.33 -22.73 -36.37
C GLY A 25 17.43 -23.96 -36.16
N GLY A 26 16.96 -24.55 -37.26
CA GLY A 26 15.97 -25.63 -37.29
C GLY A 26 16.55 -27.05 -37.14
N GLY A 27 15.65 -28.05 -37.05
CA GLY A 27 16.03 -29.47 -37.09
C GLY A 27 14.93 -30.46 -36.67
N ARG A 28 14.16 -30.91 -37.68
CA ARG A 28 13.40 -32.17 -37.92
C ARG A 28 13.03 -33.20 -36.80
N ALA A 29 11.83 -33.77 -36.99
CA ALA A 29 11.10 -34.87 -36.31
C ALA A 29 11.83 -36.25 -36.31
N ALA A 30 11.46 -37.33 -35.58
CA ALA A 30 10.17 -37.94 -35.19
C ALA A 30 10.40 -39.06 -34.10
N PRO A 31 9.56 -40.12 -33.91
CA PRO A 31 8.34 -40.17 -33.11
C PRO A 31 8.29 -41.30 -32.03
N GLY A 32 7.26 -41.28 -31.16
CA GLY A 32 6.69 -42.50 -30.56
C GLY A 32 6.49 -42.50 -29.04
N GLY A 33 5.24 -42.72 -28.59
CA GLY A 33 4.93 -43.05 -27.18
C GLY A 33 3.48 -42.78 -26.79
N ARG A 34 2.69 -43.85 -26.59
CA ARG A 34 1.26 -43.83 -26.30
C ARG A 34 0.94 -43.60 -24.81
N ARG A 35 -0.24 -43.01 -24.58
CA ARG A 35 -1.22 -43.21 -23.48
C ARG A 35 -0.93 -42.65 -22.08
N GLY A 36 -1.90 -41.86 -21.59
CA GLY A 36 -2.14 -41.57 -20.18
C GLY A 36 -3.17 -40.45 -20.03
N LEU A 37 -4.45 -40.80 -19.88
CA LEU A 37 -5.56 -39.87 -19.63
C LEU A 37 -5.62 -39.48 -18.15
N ARG A 38 -5.95 -38.20 -17.92
CA ARG A 38 -6.63 -37.60 -16.74
C ARG A 38 -5.82 -37.49 -15.43
N GLY A 39 -5.30 -36.29 -15.20
CA GLY A 39 -5.26 -35.62 -13.90
C GLY A 39 -5.60 -34.16 -14.15
N GLY A 40 -6.72 -33.68 -13.61
CA GLY A 40 -7.21 -32.33 -13.86
C GLY A 40 -6.43 -31.31 -13.05
N ASP A 41 -5.62 -30.51 -13.73
CA ASP A 41 -5.09 -29.27 -13.16
C ASP A 41 -6.22 -28.26 -13.15
N ASN A 42 -7.05 -28.31 -12.09
CA ASN A 42 -8.03 -27.26 -11.78
C ASN A 42 -7.29 -26.00 -11.30
N ASN A 43 -6.48 -25.40 -12.18
CA ASN A 43 -5.97 -24.05 -11.99
C ASN A 43 -7.01 -23.06 -12.52
N GLY A 44 -8.23 -23.14 -11.96
CA GLY A 44 -9.18 -22.04 -12.07
C GLY A 44 -8.64 -20.85 -11.28
N PRO A 45 -8.94 -19.60 -11.66
CA PRO A 45 -8.54 -18.46 -10.85
C PRO A 45 -9.07 -18.65 -9.43
N SER A 46 -8.15 -18.70 -8.46
CA SER A 46 -8.49 -18.80 -7.06
C SER A 46 -9.50 -17.71 -6.71
N ARG A 47 -10.59 -18.09 -6.06
CA ARG A 47 -11.63 -17.15 -5.64
C ARG A 47 -10.95 -16.07 -4.79
N PRO A 48 -11.21 -14.77 -4.99
CA PRO A 48 -10.56 -13.73 -4.20
C PRO A 48 -10.81 -14.01 -2.72
N GLU A 49 -9.74 -14.15 -1.96
CA GLU A 49 -9.78 -14.39 -0.52
C GLU A 49 -10.68 -13.32 0.14
N PRO A 50 -11.61 -13.73 1.02
CA PRO A 50 -12.52 -12.80 1.67
C PRO A 50 -11.72 -11.77 2.48
N SER A 51 -12.10 -10.50 2.38
CA SER A 51 -11.40 -9.41 3.05
C SER A 51 -11.42 -9.59 4.57
N ALA A 52 -10.23 -9.47 5.17
CA ALA A 52 -10.04 -9.60 6.60
C ALA A 52 -10.91 -8.60 7.37
N SER A 53 -11.49 -9.03 8.49
CA SER A 53 -12.29 -8.17 9.38
C SER A 53 -11.44 -7.45 10.43
N THR A 54 -10.25 -7.99 10.72
CA THR A 54 -9.29 -7.48 11.70
C THR A 54 -7.94 -7.25 11.03
N TRP A 55 -7.16 -6.34 11.61
CA TRP A 55 -5.81 -6.09 11.16
C TRP A 55 -4.90 -7.30 11.42
N ARG A 56 -3.94 -7.54 10.53
CA ARG A 56 -2.93 -8.60 10.67
C ARG A 56 -1.53 -8.03 10.52
N LYS A 57 -0.59 -8.54 11.31
CA LYS A 57 0.83 -8.19 11.22
C LYS A 57 1.40 -8.60 9.85
N PRO A 58 2.30 -7.80 9.25
CA PRO A 58 3.04 -8.20 8.06
C PRO A 58 4.13 -9.24 8.40
N GLU A 59 4.72 -9.85 7.37
CA GLU A 59 5.85 -10.76 7.51
C GLU A 59 7.11 -10.03 8.04
N PRO A 60 8.04 -10.74 8.72
CA PRO A 60 9.31 -10.16 9.16
C PRO A 60 10.06 -9.43 8.04
N GLY A 61 10.60 -8.25 8.37
CA GLY A 61 11.32 -7.40 7.41
C GLY A 61 10.42 -6.51 6.54
N ARG A 62 9.09 -6.59 6.69
CA ARG A 62 8.13 -5.79 5.92
C ARG A 62 7.41 -4.77 6.79
N LEU A 63 7.14 -3.60 6.21
CA LEU A 63 6.24 -2.61 6.80
C LEU A 63 4.85 -2.72 6.19
N LYS A 64 3.82 -2.48 6.99
CA LYS A 64 2.45 -2.36 6.51
C LYS A 64 1.96 -0.93 6.60
N LEU A 65 1.49 -0.39 5.48
CA LEU A 65 0.73 0.85 5.39
C LEU A 65 -0.77 0.53 5.46
N ASN A 66 -1.46 1.07 6.46
CA ASN A 66 -2.91 1.24 6.41
C ASN A 66 -3.25 2.71 6.10
N PHE A 67 -4.14 2.96 5.15
CA PHE A 67 -4.57 4.32 4.76
C PHE A 67 -6.09 4.47 4.83
N ASP A 68 -6.57 5.68 5.06
CA ASP A 68 -8.00 6.02 5.08
C ASP A 68 -8.22 7.48 4.67
N GLY A 69 -9.23 7.70 3.82
CA GLY A 69 -9.73 9.00 3.43
C GLY A 69 -11.07 9.30 4.09
N SER A 70 -11.24 10.51 4.64
CA SER A 70 -12.51 10.91 5.23
C SER A 70 -13.04 12.18 4.56
N SER A 71 -14.24 12.12 3.98
CA SER A 71 -14.95 13.28 3.43
C SER A 71 -16.34 13.44 4.08
N ARG A 72 -16.66 14.64 4.54
CA ARG A 72 -17.96 14.96 5.16
C ARG A 72 -18.99 15.28 4.07
N HIS A 73 -20.01 14.45 3.89
CA HIS A 73 -21.01 14.60 2.82
C HIS A 73 -21.55 16.03 2.61
N ALA A 74 -21.98 16.71 3.68
CA ALA A 74 -22.61 18.03 3.55
C ALA A 74 -21.64 19.17 3.19
N SER A 75 -20.44 19.16 3.76
CA SER A 75 -19.47 20.27 3.61
C SER A 75 -18.37 19.99 2.62
N ARG A 76 -18.25 18.73 2.17
CA ARG A 76 -17.15 18.18 1.36
C ARG A 76 -15.77 18.30 1.99
N ARG A 77 -15.67 18.86 3.21
CA ARG A 77 -14.42 18.95 3.96
C ARG A 77 -13.88 17.55 4.16
N ALA A 78 -12.64 17.39 3.74
CA ALA A 78 -11.97 16.12 3.68
C ALA A 78 -10.61 16.18 4.38
N SER A 79 -10.21 15.02 4.86
CA SER A 79 -8.94 14.76 5.49
C SER A 79 -8.48 13.37 5.12
N ILE A 80 -7.19 13.14 5.33
CA ILE A 80 -6.53 11.86 5.09
C ILE A 80 -5.80 11.44 6.34
N GLY A 81 -5.57 10.15 6.46
CA GLY A 81 -4.65 9.62 7.45
C GLY A 81 -4.16 8.24 7.09
N GLY A 82 -3.13 7.82 7.82
CA GLY A 82 -2.60 6.48 7.69
C GLY A 82 -1.53 6.19 8.72
N VAL A 83 -1.15 4.92 8.77
CA VAL A 83 -0.21 4.38 9.75
C VAL A 83 0.67 3.33 9.09
N TYR A 84 1.97 3.42 9.39
CA TYR A 84 2.96 2.38 9.16
C TYR A 84 3.16 1.60 10.45
N ARG A 85 3.10 0.27 10.32
CA ARG A 85 3.43 -0.68 11.39
C ARG A 85 4.43 -1.72 10.91
N ASP A 86 5.27 -2.18 11.81
CA ASP A 86 6.21 -3.27 11.54
C ASP A 86 5.58 -4.66 11.73
N HIS A 87 6.39 -5.69 11.53
CA HIS A 87 6.05 -7.10 11.68
C HIS A 87 5.75 -7.54 13.13
N GLU A 88 6.19 -6.78 14.13
CA GLU A 88 5.83 -6.99 15.53
C GLU A 88 4.51 -6.30 15.89
N GLY A 89 3.98 -5.48 14.98
CA GLY A 89 2.81 -4.63 15.18
C GLY A 89 3.13 -3.29 15.84
N GLY A 90 4.41 -2.98 15.98
CA GLY A 90 4.91 -1.71 16.49
C GLY A 90 4.50 -0.55 15.59
N PHE A 91 4.18 0.57 16.20
CA PHE A 91 3.94 1.81 15.48
C PHE A 91 5.28 2.36 14.98
N VAL A 92 5.35 2.66 13.68
CA VAL A 92 6.56 3.21 13.06
C VAL A 92 6.34 4.68 12.70
N LEU A 93 5.25 4.96 11.99
CA LEU A 93 4.93 6.31 11.53
C LEU A 93 3.42 6.47 11.36
N GLY A 94 2.90 7.65 11.66
CA GLY A 94 1.51 8.01 11.38
C GLY A 94 1.43 9.37 10.71
N TYR A 95 0.39 9.59 9.90
CA TYR A 95 0.15 10.90 9.29
C TYR A 95 -1.34 11.25 9.31
N ALA A 96 -1.63 12.54 9.41
CA ALA A 96 -2.98 13.07 9.36
C ALA A 96 -2.97 14.50 8.80
N GLU A 97 -3.80 14.75 7.80
CA GLU A 97 -3.79 16.02 7.07
C GLU A 97 -5.20 16.41 6.63
N ARG A 98 -5.52 17.71 6.70
CA ARG A 98 -6.72 18.26 6.06
C ARG A 98 -6.39 18.54 4.60
N ILE A 99 -7.27 18.12 3.67
CA ILE A 99 -7.03 18.24 2.21
C ILE A 99 -8.05 19.15 1.50
N GLY A 100 -8.77 19.99 2.25
CA GLY A 100 -9.77 20.90 1.68
C GLY A 100 -11.06 20.17 1.34
N ALA A 101 -11.65 20.47 0.18
CA ALA A 101 -12.89 19.86 -0.28
C ALA A 101 -12.60 18.72 -1.27
N ALA A 102 -13.08 17.51 -1.00
CA ALA A 102 -12.82 16.35 -1.85
C ALA A 102 -13.98 15.33 -1.83
N THR A 103 -14.05 14.45 -2.82
CA THR A 103 -14.92 13.26 -2.77
C THR A 103 -14.34 12.25 -1.77
N SER A 104 -15.12 11.23 -1.40
CA SER A 104 -14.58 10.08 -0.66
C SER A 104 -13.45 9.42 -1.45
N SER A 105 -13.64 9.16 -2.74
CA SER A 105 -12.64 8.52 -3.60
C SER A 105 -11.33 9.32 -3.70
N VAL A 106 -11.42 10.65 -3.86
CA VAL A 106 -10.26 11.55 -3.88
C VAL A 106 -9.53 11.50 -2.54
N ALA A 107 -10.27 11.50 -1.42
CA ALA A 107 -9.67 11.42 -0.10
C ALA A 107 -8.92 10.08 0.10
N GLU A 108 -9.49 8.96 -0.32
CA GLU A 108 -8.83 7.64 -0.23
C GLU A 108 -7.56 7.58 -1.09
N LEU A 109 -7.62 8.06 -2.33
CA LEU A 109 -6.46 8.13 -3.22
C LEU A 109 -5.39 9.07 -2.68
N ALA A 110 -5.78 10.24 -2.16
CA ALA A 110 -4.84 11.17 -1.54
C ALA A 110 -4.19 10.58 -0.28
N ALA A 111 -4.94 9.83 0.53
CA ALA A 111 -4.41 9.12 1.69
C ALA A 111 -3.36 8.10 1.27
N LEU A 112 -3.65 7.26 0.26
CA LEU A 112 -2.70 6.30 -0.27
C LEU A 112 -1.45 7.00 -0.85
N ARG A 113 -1.64 8.01 -1.71
CA ARG A 113 -0.54 8.76 -2.33
C ARG A 113 0.40 9.30 -1.26
N ARG A 114 -0.16 9.90 -0.20
CA ARG A 114 0.62 10.46 0.90
C ARG A 114 1.42 9.40 1.66
N GLY A 115 0.82 8.23 1.92
CA GLY A 115 1.53 7.10 2.51
C GLY A 115 2.73 6.69 1.65
N LEU A 116 2.51 6.50 0.35
CA LEU A 116 3.57 6.12 -0.60
C LEU A 116 4.69 7.17 -0.71
N GLU A 117 4.36 8.46 -0.74
CA GLU A 117 5.36 9.55 -0.66
C GLU A 117 6.25 9.40 0.58
N LEU A 118 5.66 9.09 1.73
CA LEU A 118 6.39 8.88 2.97
C LEU A 118 7.25 7.62 2.90
N ALA A 119 6.78 6.51 2.32
CA ALA A 119 7.62 5.33 2.11
C ALA A 119 8.86 5.66 1.28
N VAL A 120 8.69 6.31 0.13
CA VAL A 120 9.79 6.71 -0.75
C VAL A 120 10.76 7.64 -0.02
N ALA A 121 10.25 8.64 0.70
CA ALA A 121 11.08 9.60 1.44
C ALA A 121 11.89 8.96 2.58
N ASN A 122 11.41 7.86 3.17
CA ASN A 122 12.14 7.12 4.21
C ASN A 122 12.97 5.95 3.64
N GLY A 123 13.00 5.75 2.31
CA GLY A 123 13.72 4.66 1.68
C GLY A 123 13.11 3.27 1.93
N TRP A 124 11.84 3.20 2.34
CA TRP A 124 11.14 1.94 2.57
C TRP A 124 10.66 1.36 1.25
N ARG A 125 11.28 0.27 0.82
CA ARG A 125 11.03 -0.35 -0.50
C ARG A 125 10.21 -1.64 -0.46
N SER A 126 10.09 -2.28 0.70
CA SER A 126 9.18 -3.41 0.92
C SER A 126 8.00 -2.97 1.79
N VAL A 127 6.81 -2.84 1.16
CA VAL A 127 5.61 -2.30 1.81
C VAL A 127 4.38 -3.15 1.43
N TRP A 128 3.63 -3.58 2.44
CA TRP A 128 2.27 -4.09 2.27
C TRP A 128 1.27 -2.94 2.45
N VAL A 129 0.58 -2.57 1.38
CA VAL A 129 -0.46 -1.55 1.40
C VAL A 129 -1.83 -2.18 1.66
N GLU A 130 -2.61 -1.61 2.57
CA GLU A 130 -3.92 -2.11 2.95
C GLU A 130 -4.90 -0.95 3.20
N GLY A 131 -6.11 -1.06 2.68
CA GLY A 131 -7.17 -0.06 2.88
C GLY A 131 -8.56 -0.68 2.77
N ASP A 132 -9.61 0.07 3.13
CA ASP A 132 -11.00 -0.39 3.11
C ASP A 132 -11.84 0.13 1.94
N ALA A 133 -11.23 0.93 1.07
CA ALA A 133 -11.82 1.33 -0.21
C ALA A 133 -11.53 0.30 -1.31
N MET A 134 -12.36 -0.74 -1.42
CA MET A 134 -12.20 -1.83 -2.42
C MET A 134 -11.96 -1.31 -3.85
N ALA A 135 -12.63 -0.24 -4.27
CA ALA A 135 -12.45 0.34 -5.59
C ALA A 135 -11.03 0.88 -5.82
N VAL A 136 -10.43 1.51 -4.80
CA VAL A 136 -9.05 2.00 -4.83
C VAL A 136 -8.08 0.83 -4.80
N VAL A 137 -8.29 -0.14 -3.90
CA VAL A 137 -7.46 -1.34 -3.79
C VAL A 137 -7.42 -2.12 -5.11
N ASP A 138 -8.57 -2.35 -5.74
CA ASP A 138 -8.65 -3.09 -7.00
C ASP A 138 -8.02 -2.31 -8.16
N ALA A 139 -8.15 -0.98 -8.19
CA ALA A 139 -7.47 -0.15 -9.19
C ALA A 139 -5.95 -0.28 -9.09
N VAL A 140 -5.40 -0.21 -7.87
CA VAL A 140 -3.95 -0.35 -7.64
C VAL A 140 -3.48 -1.76 -7.97
N ARG A 141 -4.22 -2.79 -7.52
CA ARG A 141 -3.86 -4.20 -7.75
C ARG A 141 -3.84 -4.56 -9.23
N SER A 142 -4.86 -4.15 -9.98
CA SER A 142 -4.97 -4.44 -11.41
C SER A 142 -4.10 -3.52 -12.28
N ARG A 143 -3.52 -2.47 -11.70
CA ARG A 143 -2.96 -1.31 -12.43
C ARG A 143 -3.90 -0.82 -13.53
N ALA A 144 -5.21 -0.99 -13.33
CA ALA A 144 -6.21 -0.72 -14.31
C ALA A 144 -7.10 0.42 -13.81
N ARG A 145 -7.23 1.45 -14.65
CA ARG A 145 -8.06 2.62 -14.38
C ARG A 145 -9.57 2.34 -14.50
N VAL A 146 -9.97 1.07 -14.66
CA VAL A 146 -11.34 0.65 -15.02
C VAL A 146 -12.40 1.16 -14.03
N ARG A 147 -12.04 1.34 -12.76
CA ARG A 147 -12.93 1.84 -11.71
C ARG A 147 -12.71 3.31 -11.33
N VAL A 148 -11.70 3.94 -11.91
CA VAL A 148 -11.30 5.34 -11.66
C VAL A 148 -11.77 6.17 -12.84
N ARG A 149 -12.87 6.89 -12.69
CA ARG A 149 -13.54 7.58 -13.82
C ARG A 149 -13.45 9.09 -13.77
N ALA A 150 -13.41 9.68 -12.57
CA ALA A 150 -13.34 11.13 -12.44
C ALA A 150 -11.93 11.64 -12.82
N PRO A 151 -11.81 12.80 -13.48
CA PRO A 151 -10.51 13.36 -13.87
C PRO A 151 -9.53 13.54 -12.70
N GLU A 152 -10.02 13.96 -11.54
CA GLU A 152 -9.19 14.14 -10.35
C GLU A 152 -8.69 12.80 -9.79
N ASP A 153 -9.55 11.78 -9.74
CA ASP A 153 -9.16 10.44 -9.32
C ASP A 153 -8.09 9.87 -10.27
N LEU A 154 -8.24 10.07 -11.59
CA LEU A 154 -7.28 9.63 -12.60
C LEU A 154 -5.92 10.32 -12.45
N ARG A 155 -5.91 11.62 -12.13
CA ARG A 155 -4.67 12.37 -11.87
C ARG A 155 -3.94 11.81 -10.65
N LEU A 156 -4.63 11.64 -9.53
CA LEU A 156 -4.04 11.08 -8.30
C LEU A 156 -3.56 9.64 -8.53
N PHE A 157 -4.32 8.84 -9.27
CA PHE A 157 -3.91 7.49 -9.61
C PHE A 157 -2.62 7.48 -10.44
N GLY A 158 -2.48 8.36 -11.44
CA GLY A 158 -1.25 8.48 -12.20
C GLY A 158 -0.03 8.90 -11.36
N GLU A 159 -0.23 9.66 -10.29
CA GLU A 159 0.83 9.99 -9.32
C GLU A 159 1.18 8.78 -8.44
N ILE A 160 0.17 8.02 -7.99
CA ILE A 160 0.35 6.75 -7.28
C ILE A 160 1.14 5.76 -8.14
N GLU A 161 0.79 5.59 -9.41
CA GLU A 161 1.48 4.68 -10.34
C GLU A 161 2.98 4.97 -10.39
N LYS A 162 3.38 6.25 -10.43
CA LYS A 162 4.80 6.65 -10.41
C LYS A 162 5.50 6.29 -9.10
N LEU A 163 4.82 6.47 -7.96
CA LEU A 163 5.38 6.13 -6.65
C LEU A 163 5.56 4.62 -6.49
N LEU A 164 4.62 3.82 -7.02
CA LEU A 164 4.70 2.36 -6.96
C LEU A 164 5.90 1.80 -7.73
N LEU A 165 6.39 2.49 -8.77
CA LEU A 165 7.59 2.10 -9.52
C LEU A 165 8.89 2.27 -8.69
N LEU A 166 8.83 2.97 -7.56
CA LEU A 166 9.98 3.21 -6.68
C LEU A 166 10.06 2.20 -5.52
N LEU A 167 9.12 1.25 -5.45
CA LEU A 167 9.07 0.19 -4.45
C LEU A 167 9.52 -1.15 -5.08
N ASP A 168 10.35 -1.89 -4.35
CA ASP A 168 10.93 -3.16 -4.83
C ASP A 168 9.99 -4.34 -4.58
N ASP A 169 9.33 -4.36 -3.40
CA ASP A 169 8.39 -5.42 -3.01
C ASP A 169 7.10 -4.82 -2.45
N MET A 170 6.04 -4.86 -3.25
CA MET A 170 4.76 -4.24 -2.92
C MET A 170 3.61 -5.22 -3.07
N SER A 171 2.78 -5.30 -2.04
CA SER A 171 1.52 -6.04 -2.06
C SER A 171 0.36 -5.12 -1.67
N VAL A 172 -0.83 -5.42 -2.19
CA VAL A 172 -2.05 -4.66 -1.86
C VAL A 172 -3.18 -5.60 -1.45
N SER A 173 -3.76 -5.36 -0.28
CA SER A 173 -4.95 -6.04 0.22
C SER A 173 -6.08 -5.07 0.53
N HIS A 174 -7.30 -5.61 0.53
CA HIS A 174 -8.45 -4.93 1.10
C HIS A 174 -8.70 -5.49 2.50
N VAL A 175 -8.96 -4.61 3.45
CA VAL A 175 -9.40 -4.94 4.81
C VAL A 175 -10.75 -4.28 5.05
N ARG A 176 -11.64 -4.92 5.81
CA ARG A 176 -12.88 -4.25 6.22
C ARG A 176 -12.56 -3.14 7.21
N ARG A 177 -13.49 -2.19 7.36
CA ARG A 177 -13.37 -1.05 8.29
C ARG A 177 -12.93 -1.42 9.72
N GLY A 178 -13.30 -2.61 10.20
CA GLY A 178 -12.85 -3.14 11.50
C GLY A 178 -11.33 -3.30 11.60
N GLY A 179 -10.65 -3.71 10.54
CA GLY A 179 -9.19 -3.82 10.49
C GLY A 179 -8.48 -2.55 10.02
N ASN A 180 -9.22 -1.49 9.63
CA ASN A 180 -8.67 -0.20 9.22
C ASN A 180 -8.82 0.91 10.27
N ARG A 181 -9.23 0.57 11.50
CA ARG A 181 -9.64 1.56 12.52
C ARG A 181 -8.55 2.57 12.87
N VAL A 182 -7.28 2.15 12.91
CA VAL A 182 -6.16 3.05 13.25
C VAL A 182 -5.99 4.12 12.18
N ALA A 183 -5.96 3.73 10.90
CA ALA A 183 -5.90 4.67 9.78
C ALA A 183 -7.12 5.61 9.77
N HIS A 184 -8.31 5.07 10.05
CA HIS A 184 -9.52 5.86 10.22
C HIS A 184 -9.44 6.87 11.39
N GLY A 185 -8.78 6.48 12.48
CA GLY A 185 -8.46 7.37 13.61
C GLY A 185 -7.59 8.55 13.18
N PHE A 186 -6.53 8.27 12.41
CA PHE A 186 -5.69 9.32 11.83
C PHE A 186 -6.45 10.23 10.86
N ALA A 187 -7.28 9.68 9.98
CA ALA A 187 -8.11 10.49 9.07
C ALA A 187 -9.05 11.41 9.85
N LYS A 188 -9.65 10.93 10.96
CA LYS A 188 -10.44 11.75 11.88
C LYS A 188 -9.63 12.90 12.51
N LEU A 189 -8.42 12.63 12.99
CA LEU A 189 -7.52 13.66 13.50
C LEU A 189 -7.21 14.72 12.44
N GLY A 190 -7.07 14.31 11.17
CA GLY A 190 -6.81 15.21 10.04
C GLY A 190 -7.89 16.29 9.86
N HIS A 191 -9.15 16.02 10.21
CA HIS A 191 -10.20 17.05 10.16
C HIS A 191 -9.90 18.23 11.10
N GLY A 192 -9.32 17.96 12.27
CA GLY A 192 -8.97 18.97 13.27
C GLY A 192 -7.60 19.62 13.06
N ALA A 193 -6.76 19.06 12.19
CA ALA A 193 -5.40 19.53 11.99
C ALA A 193 -5.35 20.88 11.24
N ALA A 194 -4.66 21.86 11.81
CA ALA A 194 -4.40 23.15 11.17
C ALA A 194 -3.33 23.05 10.06
N ARG A 195 -2.42 22.07 10.18
CA ARG A 195 -1.34 21.79 9.23
C ARG A 195 -1.14 20.28 9.11
N PRO A 196 -0.55 19.78 8.01
CA PRO A 196 -0.12 18.39 7.92
C PRO A 196 0.69 17.95 9.14
N ARG A 197 0.38 16.76 9.69
CA ARG A 197 1.10 16.17 10.81
C ARG A 197 1.64 14.81 10.45
N VAL A 198 2.88 14.57 10.85
CA VAL A 198 3.55 13.27 10.80
C VAL A 198 4.10 12.98 12.19
N TRP A 199 3.78 11.82 12.72
CA TRP A 199 4.28 11.30 13.98
C TRP A 199 5.28 10.20 13.69
N ARG A 200 6.44 10.24 14.35
CA ARG A 200 7.50 9.23 14.26
C ARG A 200 7.69 8.64 15.64
N ASP A 201 7.78 7.32 15.71
CA ASP A 201 8.04 6.51 16.91
C ASP A 201 6.93 6.54 17.98
N VAL A 202 6.33 7.71 18.25
CA VAL A 202 5.28 7.90 19.25
C VAL A 202 3.97 8.33 18.58
N PRO A 203 2.90 7.51 18.65
CA PRO A 203 1.60 7.86 18.10
C PRO A 203 0.90 8.93 18.96
N PRO A 204 -0.08 9.67 18.41
CA PRO A 204 -0.96 10.52 19.20
C PRO A 204 -1.84 9.70 20.15
N ASP A 205 -2.15 10.23 21.34
CA ASP A 205 -2.92 9.54 22.38
C ASP A 205 -4.26 8.99 21.89
N GLU A 206 -4.89 9.71 20.96
CA GLU A 206 -6.19 9.39 20.40
C GLU A 206 -6.22 8.07 19.63
N VAL A 207 -5.08 7.58 19.14
CA VAL A 207 -5.00 6.32 18.38
C VAL A 207 -4.31 5.18 19.14
N ILE A 208 -3.71 5.44 20.32
CA ILE A 208 -3.04 4.42 21.14
C ILE A 208 -4.00 3.27 21.46
N ARG A 209 -5.24 3.58 21.88
CA ARG A 209 -6.23 2.55 22.21
C ARG A 209 -6.62 1.70 21.00
N LEU A 210 -6.58 2.27 19.80
CA LEU A 210 -6.88 1.53 18.57
C LEU A 210 -5.73 0.59 18.20
N LEU A 211 -4.48 1.06 18.34
CA LEU A 211 -3.28 0.24 18.15
C LEU A 211 -3.27 -0.96 19.11
N GLN A 212 -3.60 -0.74 20.39
CA GLN A 212 -3.67 -1.81 21.39
C GLN A 212 -4.74 -2.87 21.04
N ARG A 213 -5.94 -2.45 20.62
CA ARG A 213 -7.01 -3.38 20.21
C ARG A 213 -6.63 -4.21 18.99
N ASP A 214 -6.02 -3.58 17.99
CA ASP A 214 -5.51 -4.29 16.80
C ASP A 214 -4.46 -5.34 17.19
N ALA A 215 -3.57 -5.04 18.15
CA ALA A 215 -2.56 -5.98 18.64
C ALA A 215 -3.15 -7.19 19.38
N GLU A 216 -4.32 -7.03 19.98
CA GLU A 216 -5.09 -8.11 20.63
C GLU A 216 -5.99 -8.89 19.66
N GLY A 217 -6.03 -8.49 18.38
CA GLY A 217 -6.89 -9.11 17.36
C GLY A 217 -8.39 -8.80 17.54
N ARG A 218 -8.74 -7.73 18.26
CA ARG A 218 -10.13 -7.33 18.58
C ARG A 218 -10.56 -6.11 17.79
#